data_AF-A0AAF0M581-F1
#
_entry.id   AF-A0AAF0M581-F1
#
_cell.length_a   1.000
_cell.length_b   1.000
_cell.length_c   1.000
_cell.angle_alpha   90.00
_cell.angle_beta   90.00
_cell.angle_gamma   90.00
#
_symmetry.space_group_name_H-M   'P 1'
#
loop_
_entity.id
_entity.type
_entity.pdbx_description
1 polymer ?
#
loop_
_entity_poly.entity_id
_entity_poly.type
_entity_poly.pdbx_seq_one_letter_code
_entity_poly.pdbx_strand_id
1 'polypeptide(L)'
;MTTTPSAPPAATPDAAMLEAARRVERLAEHGPTVHGPSVTAVIAVGAVLLTLAVPVIVFGERWWLGPVTVAVLGTVLAVRNWFVARRRHTLQPFRIATDERPFAVLDRGQRQRSWRQVTGRGPVSADSAPLVRAFLQWQRRSSRAAVPGLVAFGAVLIGSSWGLALSSGDAWLLVLLLVVAVFIAVMTAIEARRRERVLRSLPDPSSPSTAPTSGPIA
;
A
#
# COMPACT_ATOMS: atom_id res chain seq x y z
N MET A 1 -4.75 18.19 42.43
CA MET A 1 -3.43 17.55 42.18
C MET A 1 -3.55 16.71 40.92
N THR A 2 -3.19 17.28 39.77
CA THR A 2 -3.18 16.60 38.47
C THR A 2 -1.77 16.09 38.23
N THR A 3 -1.57 14.78 38.31
CA THR A 3 -0.32 14.14 37.94
C THR A 3 -0.19 14.17 36.42
N THR A 4 0.58 15.12 35.89
CA THR A 4 1.03 15.11 34.51
C THR A 4 1.81 13.81 34.28
N PRO A 5 1.47 12.97 33.28
CA PRO A 5 2.26 11.79 32.99
C PRO A 5 3.66 12.25 32.61
N SER A 6 4.66 11.78 33.35
CA SER A 6 6.07 12.00 33.02
C SER A 6 6.30 11.61 31.57
N ALA A 7 6.91 12.50 30.79
CA ALA A 7 7.37 12.17 29.46
C ALA A 7 8.21 10.88 29.54
N PRO A 8 7.97 9.88 28.69
CA PRO A 8 8.78 8.68 28.68
C PRO A 8 10.26 9.07 28.47
N PRO A 9 11.21 8.43 29.16
CA PRO A 9 12.62 8.72 29.00
C PRO A 9 12.99 8.60 27.51
N ALA A 10 13.77 9.56 27.01
CA ALA A 10 14.23 9.55 25.63
C ALA A 10 14.91 8.21 25.35
N ALA A 11 14.27 7.37 24.54
CA ALA A 11 14.80 6.06 24.21
C ALA A 11 16.16 6.25 23.54
N THR A 12 17.15 5.43 23.94
CA THR A 12 18.44 5.44 23.27
C THR A 12 18.24 5.16 21.77
N PRO A 13 19.10 5.69 20.89
CA PRO A 13 18.95 5.58 19.43
C PRO A 13 18.70 4.13 18.96
N ASP A 14 19.33 3.16 19.63
CA ASP A 14 19.22 1.73 19.33
C ASP A 14 17.90 1.12 19.80
N ALA A 15 17.40 1.54 20.98
CA ALA A 15 16.11 1.12 21.51
C ALA A 15 14.95 1.61 20.63
N ALA A 16 15.03 2.84 20.13
CA ALA A 16 14.04 3.39 19.19
C ALA A 16 14.00 2.62 17.86
N MET A 17 15.15 2.16 17.37
CA MET A 17 15.26 1.39 16.13
C MET A 17 14.72 -0.04 16.30
N LEU A 18 15.03 -0.69 17.43
CA LEU A 18 14.46 -1.98 17.82
C LEU A 18 12.95 -1.93 18.01
N GLU A 19 12.43 -0.85 18.59
CA GLU A 19 10.98 -0.68 18.75
C GLU A 19 10.28 -0.40 17.42
N ALA A 20 10.89 0.42 16.55
CA ALA A 20 10.41 0.62 15.19
C ALA A 20 10.34 -0.71 14.41
N ALA A 21 11.38 -1.56 14.50
CA ALA A 21 11.39 -2.88 13.88
C ALA A 21 10.26 -3.77 14.42
N ARG A 22 10.07 -3.84 15.74
CA ARG A 22 8.96 -4.58 16.38
C ARG A 22 7.58 -4.07 15.98
N ARG A 23 7.41 -2.76 15.76
CA ARG A 23 6.13 -2.19 15.28
C ARG A 23 5.88 -2.55 13.83
N VAL A 24 6.89 -2.52 12.97
CA VAL A 24 6.77 -2.97 11.57
C VAL A 24 6.45 -4.47 11.50
N GLU A 25 7.10 -5.29 12.32
CA GLU A 25 6.87 -6.73 12.39
C GLU A 25 5.44 -7.05 12.84
N ARG A 26 4.95 -6.39 13.90
CA ARG A 26 3.54 -6.49 14.31
C ARG A 26 2.58 -6.09 13.19
N LEU A 27 2.86 -5.01 12.45
CA LEU A 27 2.06 -4.61 11.29
C LEU A 27 2.16 -5.62 10.14
N ALA A 28 3.31 -6.24 9.94
CA ALA A 28 3.52 -7.26 8.92
C ALA A 28 2.71 -8.52 9.26
N GLU A 29 2.68 -8.94 10.52
CA GLU A 29 1.99 -10.14 11.00
C GLU A 29 0.48 -9.96 11.15
N HIS A 30 0.05 -8.91 11.86
CA HIS A 30 -1.33 -8.74 12.31
C HIS A 30 -2.12 -7.74 11.46
N GLY A 31 -1.44 -6.94 10.62
CA GLY A 31 -2.05 -5.86 9.86
C GLY A 31 -2.32 -4.61 10.73
N PRO A 32 -2.57 -3.45 10.09
CA PRO A 32 -2.89 -2.22 10.81
C PRO A 32 -4.31 -2.26 11.37
N THR A 33 -4.54 -1.65 12.55
CA THR A 33 -5.91 -1.46 13.02
C THR A 33 -6.57 -0.33 12.23
N VAL A 34 -7.76 -0.61 11.71
CA VAL A 34 -8.51 0.37 10.91
C VAL A 34 -9.56 1.02 11.79
N HIS A 35 -9.41 2.31 12.04
CA HIS A 35 -10.44 3.14 12.68
C HIS A 35 -10.96 4.13 11.62
N GLY A 36 -12.11 3.82 11.01
CA GLY A 36 -12.76 4.67 9.99
C GLY A 36 -12.95 4.02 8.61
N PRO A 37 -13.30 4.81 7.58
CA PRO A 37 -13.54 4.30 6.23
C PRO A 37 -12.23 3.71 5.65
N SER A 38 -12.31 2.50 5.10
CA SER A 38 -11.16 1.84 4.45
C SER A 38 -11.09 2.20 2.96
N VAL A 39 -9.88 2.16 2.38
CA VAL A 39 -9.67 2.37 0.94
C VAL A 39 -10.50 1.37 0.13
N THR A 40 -10.55 0.12 0.59
CA THR A 40 -11.37 -0.94 -0.02
C THR A 40 -12.87 -0.67 0.03
N ALA A 41 -13.36 -0.02 1.09
CA ALA A 41 -14.77 0.35 1.21
C ALA A 41 -15.12 1.50 0.25
N VAL A 42 -14.26 2.53 0.18
CA VAL A 42 -14.46 3.65 -0.76
C VAL A 42 -14.43 3.18 -2.21
N ILE A 43 -13.53 2.27 -2.56
CA ILE A 43 -13.49 1.66 -3.89
C ILE A 43 -14.80 0.90 -4.19
N ALA A 44 -15.30 0.11 -3.23
CA ALA A 44 -16.55 -0.63 -3.42
C ALA A 44 -17.76 0.29 -3.59
N VAL A 45 -17.86 1.35 -2.78
CA VAL A 45 -18.93 2.35 -2.90
C VAL A 45 -18.83 3.10 -4.23
N GLY A 46 -17.63 3.54 -4.62
CA GLY A 46 -17.40 4.20 -5.91
C GLY A 46 -17.76 3.30 -7.10
N ALA A 47 -17.42 2.01 -7.03
CA ALA A 47 -17.79 1.02 -8.04
C ALA A 47 -19.31 0.91 -8.22
N VAL A 48 -20.05 0.82 -7.10
CA VAL A 48 -21.52 0.78 -7.12
C VAL A 48 -22.09 2.05 -7.74
N LEU A 49 -21.65 3.24 -7.28
CA LEU A 49 -22.16 4.52 -7.80
C LEU A 49 -21.92 4.68 -9.30
N LEU A 50 -20.72 4.37 -9.78
CA LEU A 50 -20.39 4.45 -11.20
C LEU A 50 -21.19 3.44 -12.02
N THR A 51 -21.39 2.23 -11.51
CA THR A 51 -22.18 1.20 -12.20
C THR A 51 -23.64 1.61 -12.38
N LEU A 52 -24.22 2.32 -11.40
CA LEU A 52 -25.58 2.86 -11.53
C LEU A 52 -25.71 3.93 -12.62
N ALA A 53 -24.63 4.65 -12.94
CA ALA A 53 -24.61 5.63 -14.01
C ALA A 53 -24.57 5.00 -15.41
N VAL A 54 -23.99 3.79 -15.55
CA VAL A 54 -23.80 3.15 -16.88
C VAL A 54 -25.14 2.92 -17.60
N PRO A 55 -26.18 2.32 -17.00
CA PRO A 55 -27.48 2.16 -17.66
C PRO A 55 -28.10 3.48 -18.12
N VAL A 56 -27.90 4.57 -17.40
CA VAL A 56 -28.43 5.91 -17.77
C VAL A 56 -27.77 6.41 -19.07
N ILE A 57 -26.48 6.12 -19.25
CA ILE A 57 -25.70 6.54 -20.43
C ILE A 57 -26.09 5.74 -21.68
N VAL A 58 -26.40 4.44 -21.52
CA VAL A 58 -26.61 3.52 -22.66
C VAL A 58 -28.07 3.10 -22.85
N PHE A 59 -29.02 3.74 -22.16
CA PHE A 59 -30.42 3.34 -22.17
C PHE A 59 -31.05 3.47 -23.57
N GLY A 60 -31.69 2.40 -24.06
CA GLY A 60 -32.35 2.39 -25.37
C GLY A 60 -31.44 2.03 -26.55
N GLU A 61 -30.14 1.90 -26.33
CA GLU A 61 -29.17 1.54 -27.37
C GLU A 61 -29.08 0.03 -27.57
N ARG A 62 -29.03 -0.47 -28.82
CA ARG A 62 -28.97 -1.93 -29.08
C ARG A 62 -27.74 -2.65 -28.48
N TRP A 63 -26.68 -1.90 -28.17
CA TRP A 63 -25.37 -2.38 -27.72
C TRP A 63 -25.17 -2.21 -26.19
N TRP A 64 -26.21 -1.81 -25.46
CA TRP A 64 -26.16 -1.49 -24.03
C TRP A 64 -25.62 -2.60 -23.13
N LEU A 65 -25.87 -3.86 -23.51
CA LEU A 65 -25.54 -5.05 -22.70
C LEU A 65 -24.04 -5.17 -22.38
N GLY A 66 -23.15 -4.84 -23.33
CA GLY A 66 -21.71 -5.00 -23.17
C GLY A 66 -21.14 -4.13 -22.04
N PRO A 67 -21.23 -2.79 -22.15
CA PRO A 67 -20.79 -1.85 -21.13
C PRO A 67 -21.37 -2.13 -19.74
N VAL A 68 -22.67 -2.43 -19.67
CA VAL A 68 -23.37 -2.72 -18.40
C VAL A 68 -22.85 -4.00 -17.76
N THR A 69 -22.67 -5.08 -18.52
CA THR A 69 -22.17 -6.36 -17.99
C THR A 69 -20.77 -6.21 -17.42
N VAL A 70 -19.89 -5.47 -18.11
CA VAL A 70 -18.52 -5.20 -17.64
C VAL A 70 -18.55 -4.40 -16.33
N ALA A 71 -19.38 -3.37 -16.24
CA ALA A 71 -19.50 -2.55 -15.03
C ALA A 71 -20.08 -3.35 -13.84
N VAL A 72 -21.13 -4.15 -14.07
CA VAL A 72 -21.72 -5.01 -13.04
C VAL A 72 -20.70 -6.04 -12.54
N LEU A 73 -19.95 -6.69 -13.44
CA LEU A 73 -18.91 -7.65 -13.05
C LEU A 73 -17.82 -6.98 -12.20
N GLY A 74 -17.36 -5.80 -12.62
CA GLY A 74 -16.40 -5.00 -11.84
C GLY A 74 -16.91 -4.68 -10.43
N THR A 75 -18.18 -4.29 -10.32
CA THR A 75 -18.81 -3.99 -9.03
C THR A 75 -18.94 -5.22 -8.13
N VAL A 76 -19.40 -6.35 -8.67
CA VAL A 76 -19.49 -7.61 -7.91
C VAL A 76 -18.11 -8.00 -7.38
N LEU A 77 -17.07 -7.88 -8.20
CA LEU A 77 -15.69 -8.14 -7.77
C LEU A 77 -15.21 -7.15 -6.69
N ALA A 78 -15.55 -5.87 -6.79
CA ALA A 78 -15.15 -4.84 -5.83
C ALA A 78 -15.82 -5.07 -4.46
N VAL A 79 -17.13 -5.35 -4.46
CA VAL A 79 -17.91 -5.65 -3.26
C VAL A 79 -17.43 -6.96 -2.62
N ARG A 80 -17.19 -8.00 -3.42
CA ARG A 80 -16.62 -9.27 -2.92
C ARG A 80 -15.25 -9.04 -2.29
N ASN A 81 -14.38 -8.27 -2.94
CA ASN A 81 -13.06 -7.95 -2.41
C ASN A 81 -13.15 -7.22 -1.07
N TRP A 82 -14.04 -6.22 -0.96
CA TRP A 82 -14.29 -5.53 0.31
C TRP A 82 -14.78 -6.48 1.39
N PHE A 83 -15.72 -7.38 1.08
CA PHE A 83 -16.26 -8.34 2.04
C PHE A 83 -15.21 -9.35 2.51
N VAL A 84 -14.39 -9.88 1.58
CA VAL A 84 -13.26 -10.77 1.91
C VAL A 84 -12.24 -10.02 2.77
N ALA A 85 -11.88 -8.79 2.41
CA ALA A 85 -10.95 -7.98 3.18
C ALA A 85 -11.48 -7.67 4.59
N ARG A 86 -12.79 -7.45 4.73
CA ARG A 86 -13.46 -7.25 6.01
C ARG A 86 -13.41 -8.52 6.87
N ARG A 87 -13.72 -9.69 6.30
CA ARG A 87 -13.68 -10.97 7.00
C ARG A 87 -12.27 -11.39 7.43
N ARG A 88 -11.25 -11.03 6.66
CA ARG A 88 -9.86 -11.36 6.95
C ARG A 88 -9.12 -10.29 7.76
N HIS A 89 -9.81 -9.24 8.21
CA HIS A 89 -9.20 -8.09 8.89
C HIS A 89 -8.04 -7.45 8.11
N THR A 90 -8.05 -7.56 6.77
CA THR A 90 -7.03 -7.00 5.88
C THR A 90 -7.50 -5.70 5.22
N LEU A 91 -8.38 -4.96 5.89
CA LEU A 91 -8.84 -3.67 5.38
C LEU A 91 -7.66 -2.70 5.33
N GLN A 92 -7.52 -1.98 4.22
CA GLN A 92 -6.47 -0.99 4.07
C GLN A 92 -6.94 0.34 4.69
N PRO A 93 -6.30 0.80 5.77
CA PRO A 93 -6.66 2.09 6.35
C PRO A 93 -6.26 3.22 5.40
N PHE A 94 -7.11 4.25 5.31
CA PHE A 94 -6.77 5.50 4.62
C PHE A 94 -5.56 6.21 5.25
N ARG A 95 -5.46 6.10 6.58
CA ARG A 95 -4.34 6.61 7.38
C ARG A 95 -4.01 5.58 8.45
N ILE A 96 -2.75 5.17 8.53
CA ILE A 96 -2.25 4.41 9.67
C ILE A 96 -2.32 5.34 10.89
N ALA A 97 -2.95 4.85 11.95
CA ALA A 97 -3.04 5.56 13.24
C ALA A 97 -1.64 6.01 13.66
N THR A 98 -1.52 7.22 14.18
CA THR A 98 -0.22 7.85 14.49
C THR A 98 0.64 6.97 15.40
N ASP A 99 -0.02 6.20 16.29
CA ASP A 99 0.61 5.33 17.28
C ASP A 99 1.16 4.03 16.66
N GLU A 100 0.58 3.59 15.54
CA GLU A 100 1.02 2.43 14.77
C GLU A 100 2.09 2.76 13.73
N ARG A 101 2.38 4.05 13.49
CA ARG A 101 3.36 4.44 12.46
C ARG A 101 4.75 3.97 12.86
N PRO A 102 5.38 3.10 12.07
CA PRO A 102 6.65 2.50 12.46
C PRO A 102 7.79 3.52 12.58
N PHE A 103 7.72 4.60 11.81
CA PHE A 103 8.71 5.68 11.83
C PHE A 103 8.40 6.77 12.87
N ALA A 104 7.28 6.71 13.60
CA ALA A 104 6.93 7.77 14.57
C ALA A 104 7.84 7.78 15.80
N VAL A 105 8.40 6.62 16.17
CA VAL A 105 9.32 6.43 17.32
C VAL A 105 10.73 6.94 17.02
N LEU A 106 11.08 7.06 15.73
CA LEU A 106 12.41 7.48 15.32
C LEU A 106 12.57 9.00 15.33
N ASP A 107 13.78 9.48 15.58
CA ASP A 107 14.09 10.90 15.42
C ASP A 107 14.04 11.34 13.95
N ARG A 108 13.88 12.64 13.70
CA ARG A 108 13.77 13.20 12.34
C ARG A 108 14.94 12.78 11.44
N GLY A 109 16.16 12.77 11.98
CA GLY A 109 17.36 12.32 11.26
C GLY A 109 17.36 10.82 10.96
N GLN A 110 16.91 10.00 11.92
CA GLN A 110 16.79 8.55 11.74
C GLN A 110 15.70 8.21 10.71
N ARG A 111 14.53 8.85 10.77
CA ARG A 111 13.46 8.69 9.77
C ARG A 111 13.94 8.98 8.36
N GLN A 112 14.67 10.08 8.16
CA GLN A 112 15.18 10.45 6.85
C GLN A 112 16.20 9.43 6.32
N ARG A 113 17.06 8.90 7.20
CA ARG A 113 18.01 7.84 6.84
C ARG A 113 17.31 6.52 6.51
N SER A 114 16.40 6.05 7.37
CA SER A 114 15.61 4.85 7.12
C SER A 114 14.78 4.96 5.84
N TRP A 115 14.20 6.14 5.56
CA TRP A 115 13.50 6.37 4.30
C TRP A 115 14.42 6.39 3.08
N ARG A 116 15.66 6.88 3.19
CA ARG A 116 16.67 6.77 2.12
C ARG A 116 17.13 5.32 1.92
N GLN A 117 17.16 4.51 2.96
CA GLN A 117 17.51 3.08 2.90
C GLN A 117 16.40 2.24 2.26
N VAL A 118 15.16 2.37 2.75
CA VAL A 118 13.96 1.80 2.09
C VAL A 118 13.86 2.31 0.65
N THR A 119 14.17 3.61 0.50
CA THR A 119 14.59 4.39 -0.67
C THR A 119 15.43 3.69 -1.75
N GLY A 120 16.34 2.81 -1.37
CA GLY A 120 17.47 2.43 -2.23
C GLY A 120 18.36 3.61 -2.61
N ARG A 121 18.26 4.73 -1.88
CA ARG A 121 19.04 5.97 -2.04
C ARG A 121 20.15 6.11 -1.00
N GLY A 122 20.35 5.11 -0.15
CA GLY A 122 21.40 5.09 0.86
C GLY A 122 21.75 3.65 1.23
N PRO A 123 22.99 3.40 1.69
CA PRO A 123 23.44 2.08 2.10
C PRO A 123 22.67 1.61 3.34
N VAL A 124 22.28 0.33 3.35
CA VAL A 124 21.59 -0.29 4.48
C VAL A 124 22.64 -0.84 5.45
N SER A 125 22.61 -0.39 6.70
CA SER A 125 23.49 -0.93 7.75
C SER A 125 22.88 -2.19 8.36
N ALA A 126 23.71 -3.03 9.00
CA ALA A 126 23.26 -4.24 9.70
C ALA A 126 22.14 -3.95 10.72
N ASP A 127 22.23 -2.85 11.47
CA ASP A 127 21.23 -2.47 12.49
C ASP A 127 19.87 -2.06 11.88
N SER A 128 19.88 -1.51 10.67
CA SER A 128 18.66 -1.06 9.97
C SER A 128 18.05 -2.14 9.06
N ALA A 129 18.79 -3.22 8.78
CA ALA A 129 18.36 -4.27 7.86
C ALA A 129 17.07 -4.98 8.29
N PRO A 130 16.83 -5.32 9.58
CA PRO A 130 15.58 -5.93 10.02
C PRO A 130 14.36 -5.02 9.78
N LEU A 131 14.50 -3.72 10.08
CA LEU A 131 13.45 -2.71 9.87
C LEU A 131 13.10 -2.59 8.37
N VAL A 132 14.11 -2.46 7.51
CA VAL A 132 13.91 -2.34 6.05
C VAL A 132 13.26 -3.61 5.48
N ARG A 133 13.70 -4.80 5.92
CA ARG A 133 13.15 -6.08 5.47
C ARG A 133 11.68 -6.24 5.87
N ALA A 134 11.36 -5.99 7.14
CA ALA A 134 9.99 -6.06 7.64
C ALA A 134 9.09 -5.03 6.92
N PHE A 135 9.61 -3.83 6.62
CA PHE A 135 8.84 -2.79 5.96
C PHE A 135 8.51 -3.15 4.50
N LEU A 136 9.50 -3.66 3.77
CA LEU A 136 9.30 -4.14 2.40
C LEU A 136 8.33 -5.32 2.34
N GLN A 137 8.35 -6.22 3.33
CA GLN A 137 7.41 -7.33 3.43
C GLN A 137 5.99 -6.84 3.69
N TRP A 138 5.81 -5.91 4.63
CA TRP A 138 4.52 -5.26 4.89
C TRP A 138 4.00 -4.52 3.64
N GLN A 139 4.86 -3.77 2.94
CA GLN A 139 4.50 -3.07 1.72
C GLN A 139 4.08 -4.05 0.61
N ARG A 140 4.76 -5.19 0.46
CA ARG A 140 4.40 -6.23 -0.51
C ARG A 140 3.06 -6.88 -0.20
N ARG A 141 2.80 -7.20 1.07
CA ARG A 141 1.53 -7.77 1.54
C ARG A 141 0.38 -6.78 1.32
N SER A 142 0.61 -5.51 1.68
CA SER A 142 -0.35 -4.43 1.45
C SER A 142 -0.63 -4.23 -0.04
N SER A 143 0.39 -4.11 -0.90
CA SER A 143 0.17 -3.98 -2.34
C SER A 143 -0.63 -5.15 -2.91
N ARG A 144 -0.31 -6.40 -2.54
CA ARG A 144 -1.06 -7.60 -2.99
C ARG A 144 -2.53 -7.58 -2.56
N ALA A 145 -2.85 -7.03 -1.39
CA ALA A 145 -4.22 -6.88 -0.93
C ALA A 145 -4.99 -5.76 -1.68
N ALA A 146 -4.29 -4.75 -2.23
CA ALA A 146 -4.92 -3.67 -3.00
C ALA A 146 -5.27 -4.08 -4.44
N VAL A 147 -4.46 -4.93 -5.08
CA VAL A 147 -4.58 -5.27 -6.51
C VAL A 147 -5.99 -5.72 -6.91
N PRO A 148 -6.66 -6.64 -6.21
CA PRO A 148 -7.98 -7.11 -6.64
C PRO A 148 -9.03 -6.00 -6.64
N GLY A 149 -8.97 -5.08 -5.66
CA GLY A 149 -9.88 -3.93 -5.60
C GLY A 149 -9.64 -2.94 -6.74
N LEU A 150 -8.38 -2.69 -7.09
CA LEU A 150 -8.02 -1.83 -8.22
C LEU A 150 -8.43 -2.43 -9.56
N VAL A 151 -8.24 -3.74 -9.75
CA VAL A 151 -8.68 -4.44 -10.97
C VAL A 151 -10.20 -4.39 -11.11
N ALA A 152 -10.92 -4.64 -10.02
CA ALA A 152 -12.37 -4.57 -10.00
C ALA A 152 -12.89 -3.16 -10.33
N PHE A 153 -12.30 -2.12 -9.73
CA PHE A 153 -12.64 -0.74 -10.03
C PHE A 153 -12.29 -0.34 -11.47
N GLY A 154 -11.12 -0.79 -11.98
CA GLY A 154 -10.71 -0.60 -13.36
C GLY A 154 -11.73 -1.19 -14.36
N ALA A 155 -12.29 -2.36 -14.07
CA ALA A 155 -13.35 -2.94 -14.89
C ALA A 155 -14.60 -2.04 -14.93
N VAL A 156 -15.01 -1.44 -13.80
CA VAL A 156 -16.14 -0.47 -13.77
C VAL A 156 -15.84 0.75 -14.64
N LEU A 157 -14.62 1.29 -14.56
CA LEU A 157 -14.20 2.43 -15.38
C LEU A 157 -14.19 2.07 -16.88
N ILE A 158 -13.73 0.87 -17.24
CA ILE A 158 -13.75 0.39 -18.62
C ILE A 158 -15.19 0.28 -19.13
N GLY A 159 -16.10 -0.34 -18.36
CA GLY A 159 -17.51 -0.44 -18.73
C GLY A 159 -18.15 0.95 -18.94
N SER A 160 -17.87 1.89 -18.03
CA SER A 160 -18.39 3.25 -18.11
C SER A 160 -17.85 4.02 -19.32
N SER A 161 -16.54 4.01 -19.53
CA SER A 161 -15.88 4.68 -20.66
C SER A 161 -16.22 4.04 -22.00
N TRP A 162 -16.45 2.73 -22.03
CA TRP A 162 -16.91 2.04 -23.24
C TRP A 162 -18.33 2.47 -23.61
N GLY A 163 -19.24 2.54 -22.64
CA GLY A 163 -20.59 3.06 -22.86
C GLY A 163 -20.57 4.49 -23.40
N LEU A 164 -19.75 5.36 -22.79
CA LEU A 164 -19.57 6.73 -23.26
C LEU A 164 -19.04 6.79 -24.68
N ALA A 165 -17.96 6.05 -24.99
CA ALA A 165 -17.35 6.07 -26.32
C ALA A 165 -18.31 5.63 -27.44
N LEU A 166 -19.16 4.64 -27.17
CA LEU A 166 -20.18 4.23 -28.13
C LEU A 166 -21.33 5.25 -28.27
N SER A 167 -21.70 5.94 -27.18
CA SER A 167 -22.77 6.95 -27.20
C SER A 167 -22.36 8.28 -27.84
N SER A 168 -21.15 8.76 -27.58
CA SER A 168 -20.68 10.08 -28.01
C SER A 168 -19.74 10.02 -29.22
N GLY A 169 -19.25 8.84 -29.57
CA GLY A 169 -18.15 8.67 -30.53
C GLY A 169 -16.77 9.06 -29.98
N ASP A 170 -16.70 9.50 -28.72
CA ASP A 170 -15.46 9.98 -28.10
C ASP A 170 -14.73 8.88 -27.32
N ALA A 171 -13.58 8.45 -27.83
CA ALA A 171 -12.75 7.43 -27.22
C ALA A 171 -11.71 7.98 -26.22
N TRP A 172 -11.63 9.29 -25.96
CA TRP A 172 -10.57 9.90 -25.15
C TRP A 172 -10.49 9.31 -23.73
N LEU A 173 -11.62 8.99 -23.11
CA LEU A 173 -11.63 8.37 -21.78
C LEU A 173 -11.01 6.97 -21.78
N LEU A 174 -11.22 6.17 -22.82
CA LEU A 174 -10.59 4.86 -22.97
C LEU A 174 -9.09 5.01 -23.20
N VAL A 175 -8.68 5.97 -24.04
CA VAL A 175 -7.26 6.29 -24.27
C VAL A 175 -6.59 6.73 -22.98
N LEU A 176 -7.22 7.62 -22.21
CA LEU A 176 -6.71 8.07 -20.92
C LEU A 176 -6.57 6.91 -19.93
N LEU A 177 -7.58 6.03 -19.84
CA LEU A 177 -7.50 4.84 -18.99
C LEU A 177 -6.34 3.93 -19.40
N LEU A 178 -6.11 3.73 -20.70
CA LEU A 178 -4.98 2.96 -21.20
C LEU A 178 -3.64 3.61 -20.83
N VAL A 179 -3.49 4.92 -21.03
CA VAL A 179 -2.28 5.66 -20.66
C VAL A 179 -2.01 5.54 -19.15
N VAL A 180 -3.04 5.69 -18.32
CA VAL A 180 -2.93 5.54 -16.86
C VAL A 180 -2.54 4.10 -16.50
N ALA A 181 -3.14 3.09 -17.13
CA ALA A 181 -2.81 1.69 -16.89
C ALA A 181 -1.35 1.38 -17.25
N VAL A 182 -0.87 1.87 -18.39
CA VAL A 182 0.53 1.74 -18.82
C VAL A 182 1.47 2.44 -17.84
N PHE A 183 1.15 3.67 -17.45
CA PHE A 183 1.94 4.42 -16.47
C PHE A 183 2.04 3.68 -15.13
N ILE A 184 0.92 3.17 -14.60
CA ILE A 184 0.89 2.38 -13.37
C ILE A 184 1.73 1.11 -13.52
N ALA A 185 1.64 0.41 -14.66
CA ALA A 185 2.42 -0.80 -14.92
C ALA A 185 3.92 -0.51 -14.94
N VAL A 186 4.35 0.56 -15.64
CA VAL A 186 5.74 1.01 -15.69
C VAL A 186 6.25 1.38 -14.30
N MET A 187 5.50 2.20 -13.56
CA MET A 187 5.87 2.60 -12.20
C MET A 187 5.95 1.40 -11.26
N THR A 188 5.04 0.43 -11.39
CA THR A 188 5.06 -0.82 -10.62
C THR A 188 6.28 -1.67 -10.95
N ALA A 189 6.66 -1.76 -12.23
CA ALA A 189 7.85 -2.49 -12.65
C ALA A 189 9.16 -1.84 -12.16
N ILE A 190 9.26 -0.51 -12.24
CA ILE A 190 10.40 0.26 -11.70
C ILE A 190 10.51 0.01 -10.18
N GLU A 191 9.39 0.10 -9.47
CA GLU A 191 9.34 -0.12 -8.03
C GLU A 191 9.68 -1.57 -7.65
N ALA A 192 9.23 -2.57 -8.42
CA ALA A 192 9.58 -3.97 -8.21
C ALA A 192 11.10 -4.19 -8.38
N ARG A 193 11.70 -3.68 -9.46
CA ARG A 193 13.15 -3.74 -9.69
C ARG A 193 13.94 -3.03 -8.60
N ARG A 194 13.45 -1.87 -8.15
CA ARG A 194 14.06 -1.11 -7.05
C ARG A 194 14.05 -1.91 -5.74
N ARG A 195 12.93 -2.54 -5.38
CA ARG A 195 12.82 -3.38 -4.19
C ARG A 195 13.75 -4.58 -4.25
N GLU A 196 13.85 -5.23 -5.39
CA GLU A 196 14.75 -6.36 -5.57
C GLU A 196 16.22 -5.96 -5.40
N ARG A 197 16.63 -4.81 -5.95
CA ARG A 197 17.97 -4.24 -5.70
C ARG A 197 18.23 -3.99 -4.22
N VAL A 198 17.26 -3.41 -3.49
CA VAL A 198 17.40 -3.16 -2.05
C VAL A 198 17.51 -4.47 -1.27
N LEU A 199 16.67 -5.46 -1.57
CA LEU A 199 16.71 -6.77 -0.90
C LEU A 199 18.04 -7.49 -1.09
N ARG A 200 18.63 -7.43 -2.31
CA ARG A 200 19.95 -8.01 -2.58
C ARG A 200 21.10 -7.28 -1.86
N SER A 201 20.90 -6.00 -1.50
CA SER A 201 21.89 -5.22 -0.76
C SER A 201 21.80 -5.37 0.76
N LEU A 202 20.82 -6.13 1.27
CA LEU A 202 20.69 -6.37 2.70
C LEU A 202 21.73 -7.39 3.16
N PRO A 203 22.38 -7.18 4.32
CA PRO A 203 23.21 -8.19 4.96
C PRO A 203 22.44 -9.49 5.22
N ASP A 204 23.13 -10.62 5.09
CA ASP A 204 22.55 -11.93 5.37
C ASP A 204 22.18 -12.05 6.86
N PRO A 205 21.02 -12.62 7.20
CA PRO A 205 20.58 -12.76 8.59
C PRO A 205 21.51 -13.62 9.45
N SER A 206 22.37 -14.43 8.83
CA SER A 206 23.31 -15.36 9.44
C SER A 206 24.75 -14.84 9.48
N SER A 207 25.05 -13.66 8.96
CA SER A 207 26.39 -13.08 9.06
C SER A 207 26.59 -12.52 10.48
N PRO A 208 27.52 -13.05 11.28
CA PRO A 208 27.82 -12.49 12.60
C PRO A 208 28.22 -11.04 12.44
N SER A 209 27.70 -10.19 13.34
CA SER A 209 28.10 -8.79 13.46
C SER A 209 29.62 -8.71 13.59
N THR A 210 30.30 -8.32 12.51
CA THR A 210 31.69 -7.86 12.56
C THR A 210 31.69 -6.46 13.16
N ALA A 211 31.24 -6.36 14.42
CA ALA A 211 31.64 -5.26 15.26
C ALA A 211 33.17 -5.41 15.42
N PRO A 212 33.97 -4.38 15.14
CA PRO A 212 35.37 -4.43 15.48
C PRO A 212 35.43 -4.54 17.01
N THR A 213 35.78 -5.73 17.50
CA THR A 213 36.19 -5.95 18.87
C THR A 213 37.38 -5.03 19.09
N SER A 214 37.15 -3.89 19.72
CA SER A 214 38.20 -3.05 20.29
C SER A 214 39.09 -3.98 21.11
N GLY A 215 40.30 -4.24 20.61
CA GLY A 215 41.27 -5.05 21.31
C GLY A 215 41.52 -4.47 22.70
N PRO A 216 41.81 -5.32 23.71
CA PRO A 216 42.19 -4.82 25.02
C PRO A 216 43.49 -4.02 24.86
N ILE A 217 43.41 -2.74 25.20
CA ILE A 217 44.60 -1.99 25.63
C ILE A 217 44.81 -2.38 27.10
N ALA A 218 45.67 -3.38 27.32
CA ALA A 218 46.54 -3.56 28.48
C ALA A 218 47.27 -4.90 28.35
#